data_AF-A0A6B3DWR6-F1
#
_entry.id   AF-A0A6B3DWR6-F1
#
_cell.length_a   1.000
_cell.length_b   1.000
_cell.length_c   1.000
_cell.angle_alpha   90.00
_cell.angle_beta   90.00
_cell.angle_gamma   90.00
#
_symmetry.space_group_name_H-M   'P 1'
#
loop_
_entity.id
_entity.type
_entity.pdbx_description
1 polymer ?
#
loop_
_entity_poly.entity_id
_entity_poly.type
_entity_poly.pdbx_seq_one_letter_code
_entity_poly.pdbx_strand_id
1 'polypeptide(L)'
;MDEAGTGRRRAALLAVWGASRALLLLFVLRVLVFPGPDVTSDVSVIYRGWYEVLRQGTFPVADVAWQYPPGAALAVVSPAALPFLGYATAFFVLALVADLTVLALLLYGGRAPGRPLRGAWAWTAGAAVLGPTLYARYDVM
;
A
#
# COMPACT_ATOMS: atom_id res chain seq x y z
N MET A 1 19.05 -20.55 -21.77
CA MET A 1 17.91 -19.97 -21.02
C MET A 1 17.68 -18.59 -21.61
N ASP A 2 16.57 -18.39 -22.34
CA ASP A 2 16.35 -17.16 -23.14
C ASP A 2 16.20 -15.91 -22.27
N GLU A 3 17.22 -15.06 -22.26
CA GLU A 3 17.20 -13.77 -21.58
C GLU A 3 16.08 -12.86 -22.12
N ALA A 4 15.82 -12.91 -23.43
CA ALA A 4 14.73 -12.18 -24.08
C ALA A 4 13.34 -12.56 -23.51
N GLY A 5 13.11 -13.85 -23.20
CA GLY A 5 11.88 -14.33 -22.60
C GLY A 5 11.68 -13.83 -21.16
N THR A 6 12.79 -13.70 -20.42
CA THR A 6 12.78 -13.18 -19.04
C THR A 6 12.53 -11.68 -19.02
N GLY A 7 13.16 -10.92 -19.91
CA GLY A 7 12.94 -9.47 -20.06
C GLY A 7 11.49 -9.13 -20.36
N ARG A 8 10.88 -9.81 -21.34
CA ARG A 8 9.47 -9.62 -21.71
C ARG A 8 8.50 -9.92 -20.56
N ARG A 9 8.76 -10.97 -19.76
CA ARG A 9 7.92 -11.29 -18.59
C ARG A 9 8.01 -10.23 -17.50
N ARG A 10 9.19 -9.64 -17.27
CA ARG A 10 9.37 -8.54 -16.32
C ARG A 10 8.64 -7.28 -16.78
N ALA A 11 8.76 -6.93 -18.06
CA ALA A 11 8.06 -5.79 -18.63
C ALA A 11 6.54 -5.94 -18.51
N ALA A 12 5.99 -7.12 -18.85
CA ALA A 12 4.57 -7.42 -18.67
C ALA A 12 4.12 -7.30 -17.21
N LEU A 13 4.90 -7.84 -16.27
CA LEU A 13 4.61 -7.74 -14.84
C LEU A 13 4.59 -6.28 -14.36
N LEU A 14 5.58 -5.47 -14.73
CA LEU A 14 5.65 -4.05 -14.36
C LEU A 14 4.50 -3.25 -14.97
N ALA A 15 4.13 -3.53 -16.22
CA ALA A 15 2.99 -2.89 -16.87
C ALA A 15 1.67 -3.23 -16.17
N VAL A 16 1.44 -4.51 -15.85
CA VAL A 16 0.22 -4.95 -15.13
C VAL A 16 0.18 -4.38 -13.72
N TRP A 17 1.31 -4.42 -13.00
CA TRP A 17 1.41 -3.80 -11.68
C TRP A 17 1.10 -2.30 -11.76
N GLY A 18 1.77 -1.56 -12.65
CA GLY A 18 1.57 -0.13 -12.81
C GLY A 18 0.12 0.25 -13.15
N ALA A 19 -0.49 -0.46 -14.11
CA ALA A 19 -1.89 -0.24 -14.47
C ALA A 19 -2.84 -0.51 -13.30
N SER A 20 -2.64 -1.62 -12.57
CA SER A 20 -3.47 -1.96 -11.41
C SER A 20 -3.34 -0.92 -10.28
N ARG A 21 -2.14 -0.38 -10.05
CA ARG A 21 -1.90 0.62 -8.99
C ARG A 21 -2.40 1.99 -9.38
N ALA A 22 -2.29 2.37 -10.65
CA ALA A 22 -2.91 3.58 -11.15
C ALA A 22 -4.43 3.55 -10.92
N LEU A 23 -5.09 2.43 -11.26
CA LEU A 23 -6.52 2.26 -11.03
C LEU A 23 -6.86 2.28 -9.52
N LEU A 24 -6.06 1.61 -8.70
CA LEU A 24 -6.21 1.62 -7.25
C LEU A 24 -6.10 3.03 -6.65
N LEU A 25 -5.12 3.81 -7.10
CA LEU A 25 -4.93 5.21 -6.70
C LEU A 25 -6.14 6.07 -7.09
N LEU A 26 -6.70 5.88 -8.29
CA LEU A 26 -7.92 6.57 -8.71
C LEU A 26 -9.09 6.27 -7.76
N PHE A 27 -9.20 5.03 -7.25
CA PHE A 27 -10.22 4.68 -6.27
C PHE A 27 -9.95 5.30 -4.89
N VAL A 28 -8.75 5.14 -4.32
CA VAL A 28 -8.48 5.62 -2.95
C VAL A 28 -8.43 7.15 -2.85
N LEU A 29 -8.09 7.82 -3.95
CA LEU A 29 -8.19 9.28 -4.08
C LEU A 29 -9.60 9.77 -4.45
N ARG A 30 -10.59 8.86 -4.49
CA ARG A 30 -11.99 9.12 -4.83
C ARG A 30 -12.21 9.82 -6.17
N VAL A 31 -11.29 9.62 -7.13
CA VAL A 31 -11.50 10.04 -8.53
C VAL A 31 -12.49 9.10 -9.21
N LEU A 32 -12.45 7.83 -8.85
CA LEU A 32 -13.42 6.80 -9.23
C LEU A 32 -14.09 6.24 -7.98
N VAL A 33 -15.35 5.82 -8.12
CA VAL A 33 -16.09 5.15 -7.05
C VAL A 33 -15.87 3.64 -7.17
N PHE A 34 -15.35 3.04 -6.11
CA PHE A 34 -15.27 1.58 -6.02
C PHE A 34 -16.61 1.02 -5.52
N PRO A 35 -17.17 -0.04 -6.15
CA PRO A 35 -18.41 -0.64 -5.70
C PRO A 35 -18.24 -1.31 -4.32
N GLY A 36 -19.08 -0.94 -3.36
CA GLY A 36 -19.09 -1.51 -2.00
C GLY A 36 -18.82 -0.48 -0.90
N PRO A 37 -18.52 -0.93 0.33
CA PRO A 37 -18.24 -0.05 1.46
C PRO A 37 -16.99 0.81 1.24
N ASP A 38 -17.03 2.07 1.70
CA ASP A 38 -15.89 2.98 1.61
C ASP A 38 -14.87 2.73 2.72
N VAL A 39 -13.88 1.90 2.42
CA VAL A 39 -12.74 1.59 3.30
C VAL A 39 -11.77 2.77 3.48
N THR A 40 -11.81 3.80 2.62
CA THR A 40 -10.90 4.96 2.74
C THR A 40 -11.27 5.86 3.93
N SER A 41 -12.47 5.68 4.49
CA SER A 41 -12.90 6.33 5.72
C SER A 41 -12.02 5.97 6.92
N ASP A 42 -11.51 4.74 7.00
CA ASP A 42 -10.53 4.30 8.01
C ASP A 42 -9.33 5.26 8.04
N VAL A 43 -8.78 5.60 6.87
CA VAL A 43 -7.62 6.49 6.76
C VAL A 43 -8.00 7.93 7.10
N SER A 44 -9.04 8.46 6.46
CA SER A 44 -9.40 9.88 6.56
C SER A 44 -10.02 10.29 7.90
N VAL A 45 -10.60 9.34 8.65
CA VAL A 45 -11.30 9.57 9.91
C VAL A 45 -10.57 8.90 11.06
N ILE A 46 -10.44 7.57 11.05
CA ILE A 46 -9.93 6.81 12.21
C ILE A 46 -8.43 7.07 12.38
N TYR A 47 -7.62 6.78 11.36
CA TYR A 47 -6.16 6.93 11.46
C TYR A 47 -5.76 8.39 11.63
N ARG A 48 -6.46 9.31 10.95
CA ARG A 48 -6.28 10.74 11.15
C ARG A 48 -6.56 11.16 12.60
N GLY A 49 -7.65 10.66 13.19
CA GLY A 49 -7.99 10.93 14.58
C GLY A 49 -6.92 10.43 15.55
N TRP A 50 -6.42 9.21 15.35
CA TRP A 50 -5.30 8.68 16.13
C TRP A 50 -4.03 9.51 15.95
N TYR A 51 -3.70 9.89 14.71
CA TYR A 51 -2.56 10.75 14.40
C TYR A 51 -2.62 12.09 15.12
N GLU A 52 -3.79 12.74 15.14
CA GLU A 52 -3.99 14.04 15.78
C GLU A 52 -3.75 14.01 17.29
N VAL A 53 -3.99 12.87 17.95
CA VAL A 53 -3.64 12.63 19.36
C VAL A 53 -2.16 12.29 19.51
N LEU A 54 -1.67 11.30 18.75
CA LEU A 54 -0.29 10.80 18.83
C LEU A 54 0.75 11.90 18.59
N ARG A 55 0.50 12.83 17.65
CA ARG A 55 1.40 13.96 17.37
C ARG A 55 1.57 14.93 18.55
N GLN A 56 0.69 14.88 19.54
CA GLN A 56 0.77 15.68 20.77
C GLN A 56 1.61 15.00 21.86
N GLY A 57 2.13 13.79 21.60
CA GLY A 57 2.86 12.99 22.59
C GLY A 57 1.94 12.27 23.59
N THR A 58 0.65 12.15 23.29
CA THR A 58 -0.34 11.43 24.10
C THR A 58 -0.92 10.25 23.33
N PHE A 59 -1.69 9.40 24.01
CA PHE A 59 -2.25 8.20 23.42
C PHE A 59 -3.78 8.30 23.25
N PRO A 60 -4.37 7.75 22.17
CA PRO A 60 -5.82 7.64 22.02
C PRO A 60 -6.40 6.63 23.03
N VAL A 61 -6.58 7.05 24.28
CA VAL A 61 -7.03 6.17 25.39
C VAL A 61 -8.48 5.72 25.25
N ALA A 62 -9.31 6.49 24.54
CA ALA A 62 -10.71 6.17 24.31
C ALA A 62 -10.93 5.11 23.22
N ASP A 63 -9.91 4.81 22.42
CA ASP A 63 -9.99 3.84 21.32
C ASP A 63 -8.73 2.98 21.29
N VAL A 64 -8.72 1.89 22.05
CA VAL A 64 -7.54 1.03 22.21
C VAL A 64 -7.13 0.28 20.93
N ALA A 65 -7.94 0.34 19.86
CA ALA A 65 -7.64 -0.35 18.61
C ALA A 65 -6.35 0.14 17.93
N TRP A 66 -5.91 1.38 18.20
CA TRP A 66 -4.65 1.90 17.65
C TRP A 66 -3.40 1.10 18.08
N GLN A 67 -3.49 0.33 19.18
CA GLN A 67 -2.35 -0.38 19.75
C GLN A 67 -1.96 -1.65 18.97
N TYR A 68 -2.91 -2.21 18.21
CA TYR A 68 -2.70 -3.43 17.45
C TYR A 68 -2.78 -3.17 15.95
N PRO A 69 -1.88 -3.75 15.13
CA PRO A 69 -0.70 -4.54 15.52
C PRO A 69 0.43 -3.71 16.15
N PRO A 70 1.39 -4.36 16.85
CA PRO A 70 2.61 -3.69 17.30
C PRO A 70 3.28 -2.93 16.16
N GLY A 71 3.61 -1.66 16.39
CA GLY A 71 4.18 -0.78 15.36
C GLY A 71 3.16 0.04 14.57
N ALA A 72 1.85 -0.13 14.79
CA ALA A 72 0.79 0.65 14.11
C ALA A 72 1.01 2.18 14.21
N ALA A 73 1.51 2.67 15.35
CA ALA A 73 1.83 4.09 15.53
C ALA A 73 2.82 4.63 14.48
N LEU A 74 3.76 3.82 13.99
CA LEU A 74 4.68 4.23 12.93
C LEU A 74 3.92 4.51 11.63
N ALA A 75 3.04 3.60 11.22
CA ALA A 75 2.22 3.78 10.03
C ALA A 75 1.31 5.01 10.16
N VAL A 76 0.68 5.20 11.31
CA VAL A 76 -0.23 6.33 11.59
C VAL A 76 0.50 7.68 11.66
N VAL A 77 1.74 7.73 12.17
CA VAL A 77 2.51 8.99 12.28
C VAL A 77 3.29 9.30 11.01
N SER A 78 3.66 8.28 10.22
CA SER A 78 4.48 8.45 9.00
C SER A 78 3.99 9.49 7.98
N PRO A 79 2.68 9.76 7.79
CA PRO A 79 2.21 10.82 6.89
C PRO A 79 2.78 12.21 7.23
N ALA A 80 3.21 12.45 8.47
CA ALA A 80 3.88 13.69 8.87
C ALA A 80 5.22 13.93 8.13
N ALA A 81 5.82 12.89 7.54
CA ALA A 81 7.02 13.03 6.70
C ALA A 81 6.73 13.75 5.36
N LEU A 82 5.46 13.88 4.97
CA LEU A 82 5.01 14.55 3.74
C LEU A 82 4.05 15.71 4.08
N PRO A 83 4.52 16.76 4.81
CA PRO A 83 3.64 17.78 5.39
C PRO A 83 2.97 18.70 4.35
N PHE A 84 3.41 18.64 3.10
CA PHE A 84 2.84 19.39 1.97
C PHE A 84 1.63 18.68 1.35
N LEU A 85 1.25 17.49 1.84
CA LEU A 85 0.08 16.73 1.41
C LEU A 85 -0.96 16.64 2.54
N GLY A 86 -2.23 16.47 2.17
CA GLY A 86 -3.26 16.08 3.13
C GLY A 86 -2.99 14.68 3.71
N TYR A 87 -3.39 14.44 4.96
CA TYR A 87 -3.07 13.20 5.70
C TYR A 87 -3.37 11.92 4.92
N ALA A 88 -4.58 11.81 4.34
CA ALA A 88 -4.97 10.62 3.58
C ALA A 88 -4.14 10.45 2.30
N THR A 89 -3.88 11.53 1.56
CA THR A 89 -3.03 11.49 0.36
C THR A 89 -1.60 11.09 0.71
N ALA A 90 -1.02 11.66 1.77
CA ALA A 90 0.31 11.29 2.26
C ALA A 90 0.37 9.80 2.63
N PHE A 91 -0.65 9.30 3.33
CA PHE A 91 -0.76 7.89 3.69
C PHE A 91 -0.79 6.98 2.45
N PHE A 92 -1.62 7.28 1.44
CA PHE A 92 -1.69 6.48 0.22
C PHE A 92 -0.40 6.53 -0.62
N VAL A 93 0.32 7.66 -0.60
CA VAL A 93 1.66 7.75 -1.22
C VAL A 93 2.65 6.82 -0.50
N LEU A 94 2.63 6.80 0.83
CA LEU A 94 3.50 5.91 1.62
C LEU A 94 3.13 4.44 1.42
N ALA A 95 1.85 4.11 1.33
CA ALA A 95 1.39 2.76 0.99
C ALA A 95 1.87 2.32 -0.42
N LEU A 96 1.82 3.21 -1.41
CA LEU A 96 2.38 2.96 -2.75
C LEU A 96 3.88 2.71 -2.72
N VAL A 97 4.63 3.47 -1.90
CA VAL A 97 6.08 3.27 -1.71
C VAL A 97 6.36 1.92 -1.06
N ALA A 98 5.58 1.51 -0.06
CA ALA A 98 5.68 0.19 0.56
C ALA A 98 5.39 -0.93 -0.44
N ASP A 99 4.32 -0.84 -1.22
CA ASP A 99 3.96 -1.80 -2.28
C ASP A 99 5.05 -1.91 -3.36
N LEU A 100 5.62 -0.79 -3.80
CA LEU A 100 6.75 -0.79 -4.73
C LEU A 100 7.98 -1.46 -4.10
N THR A 101 8.22 -1.25 -2.82
CA THR A 101 9.32 -1.90 -2.08
C THR A 101 9.13 -3.42 -2.03
N VAL A 102 7.92 -3.90 -1.72
CA VAL A 102 7.58 -5.33 -1.75
C VAL A 102 7.82 -5.92 -3.15
N LEU A 103 7.33 -5.25 -4.20
CA LEU A 103 7.56 -5.69 -5.58
C LEU A 103 9.06 -5.77 -5.90
N ALA A 104 9.83 -4.74 -5.52
CA ALA A 104 11.27 -4.70 -5.77
C ALA A 104 12.01 -5.84 -5.05
N LEU A 105 11.64 -6.16 -3.81
CA LEU A 105 12.19 -7.28 -3.05
C LEU A 105 11.84 -8.63 -3.68
N LEU A 106 10.61 -8.83 -4.13
CA LEU A 106 10.17 -10.04 -4.84
C LEU A 106 10.91 -10.22 -6.17
N LEU A 107 11.10 -9.13 -6.92
CA LEU A 107 11.89 -9.12 -8.14
C LEU A 107 13.36 -9.42 -7.85
N TYR A 108 13.92 -8.87 -6.75
CA TYR A 108 15.29 -9.13 -6.32
C TYR A 108 15.51 -10.61 -5.99
N GLY A 109 14.64 -11.23 -5.19
CA GLY A 109 14.71 -12.66 -4.89
C GLY A 109 14.54 -13.55 -6.12
N GLY A 110 13.84 -13.06 -7.16
CA GLY A 110 13.65 -13.73 -8.45
C GLY A 110 14.80 -13.54 -9.46
N ARG A 111 15.92 -12.91 -9.09
CA ARG A 111 17.08 -12.74 -9.99
C ARG A 111 17.96 -13.99 -10.12
N ALA A 112 17.86 -14.94 -9.19
CA ALA A 112 18.66 -16.16 -9.21
C ALA A 112 18.33 -17.05 -10.45
N PRO A 113 19.34 -17.63 -11.13
CA PRO A 113 19.12 -18.50 -12.29
C PRO A 113 18.12 -19.62 -11.98
N GLY A 114 17.14 -19.82 -12.87
CA GLY A 114 16.13 -20.85 -12.74
C GLY A 114 14.97 -20.55 -11.78
N ARG A 115 14.96 -19.41 -11.06
CA ARG A 115 13.84 -19.05 -10.18
C ARG A 115 12.74 -18.27 -10.93
N PRO A 116 11.48 -18.76 -10.90
CA PRO A 116 10.39 -18.08 -11.60
C PRO A 116 9.86 -16.89 -10.79
N LEU A 117 9.36 -15.85 -11.47
CA LEU A 117 8.77 -14.64 -10.88
C LEU A 117 7.37 -14.85 -10.25
N ARG A 118 7.08 -16.06 -9.75
CA ARG A 118 5.75 -16.44 -9.25
C ARG A 118 5.30 -15.56 -8.09
N GLY A 119 6.20 -15.25 -7.16
CA GLY A 119 5.88 -14.39 -6.01
C GLY A 119 5.44 -12.98 -6.43
N ALA A 120 6.15 -12.37 -7.39
CA ALA A 120 5.78 -11.05 -7.88
C ALA A 120 4.45 -11.04 -8.64
N TRP A 121 4.16 -12.09 -9.42
CA TRP A 121 2.84 -12.24 -10.05
C TRP A 121 1.72 -12.48 -9.04
N ALA A 122 1.95 -13.32 -8.03
CA ALA A 122 0.99 -13.59 -6.97
C ALA A 122 0.70 -12.30 -6.17
N TRP A 123 1.73 -11.51 -5.85
CA TRP A 123 1.57 -10.21 -5.22
C TRP A 123 0.76 -9.25 -6.07
N THR A 124 1.11 -9.09 -7.36
CA THR A 124 0.40 -8.18 -8.26
C THR A 124 -1.08 -8.56 -8.41
N ALA A 125 -1.38 -9.85 -8.58
CA ALA A 125 -2.75 -10.34 -8.71
C ALA A 125 -3.54 -10.26 -7.39
N GLY A 126 -2.94 -10.68 -6.27
CA GLY A 126 -3.57 -10.61 -4.96
C GLY A 126 -3.92 -9.17 -4.56
N ALA A 127 -3.01 -8.24 -4.81
CA ALA A 127 -3.25 -6.82 -4.62
C ALA A 127 -4.41 -6.28 -5.46
N ALA A 128 -4.52 -6.70 -6.72
CA ALA A 128 -5.65 -6.30 -7.57
C ALA A 128 -6.99 -6.87 -7.06
N VAL A 129 -6.98 -8.09 -6.51
CA VAL A 129 -8.17 -8.72 -5.90
C VAL A 129 -8.58 -8.01 -4.61
N LEU A 130 -7.62 -7.60 -3.77
CA LEU A 130 -7.90 -6.87 -2.53
C LEU A 130 -8.48 -5.47 -2.79
N GLY A 131 -8.16 -4.85 -3.93
CA GLY A 131 -8.69 -3.55 -4.30
C GLY A 131 -8.29 -2.45 -3.30
N PRO A 132 -9.16 -1.45 -3.04
CA PRO A 132 -8.89 -0.33 -2.14
C PRO A 132 -8.41 -0.73 -0.73
N THR A 133 -8.82 -1.89 -0.24
CA THR A 133 -8.40 -2.44 1.06
C THR A 133 -6.88 -2.52 1.18
N LEU A 134 -6.18 -2.83 0.08
CA LEU A 134 -4.72 -2.91 0.05
C LEU A 134 -4.06 -1.62 0.55
N TYR A 135 -4.61 -0.45 0.18
CA TYR A 135 -4.04 0.85 0.52
C TYR A 135 -4.78 1.54 1.66
N ALA A 136 -5.98 1.08 2.03
CA ALA A 136 -6.74 1.63 3.14
C ALA A 136 -6.42 0.97 4.50
N ARG A 137 -5.72 -0.16 4.48
CA ARG A 137 -5.33 -0.93 5.67
C ARG A 137 -3.81 -0.94 5.81
N TYR A 138 -3.28 -0.23 6.81
CA TYR A 138 -1.84 -0.22 7.05
C TYR A 138 -1.29 -1.60 7.44
N ASP A 139 -2.13 -2.48 8.02
CA ASP A 139 -1.75 -3.82 8.47
C ASP A 139 -1.69 -4.86 7.32
N VAL A 140 -2.07 -4.45 6.11
CA VAL A 140 -1.92 -5.25 4.89
C VAL A 140 -0.61 -4.93 4.15
N MET A 141 -0.06 -3.72 4.34
CA MET A 141 1.20 -3.24 3.74
C MET A 141 2.36 -3.35 4.72
#